data_AF-A0A8E2F1P4-F1
#
_entry.id   AF-A0A8E2F1P4-F1
#
_cell.length_a   1.000
_cell.length_b   1.000
_cell.length_c   1.000
_cell.angle_alpha   90.00
_cell.angle_beta   90.00
_cell.angle_gamma   90.00
#
_symmetry.space_group_name_H-M   'P 1'
#
loop_
_entity.id
_entity.type
_entity.pdbx_description
1 polymer ?
#
loop_
_entity_poly.entity_id
_entity_poly.type
_entity_poly.pdbx_seq_one_letter_code
_entity_poly.pdbx_strand_id
1 'polypeptide(L)'
;MAVWWEAGLSESFFKIKEVSKSDCQKDRANVLLIKCSDQGGLSMAVGKAPANPQQGFDGPEAVLSLREDIGMLDAIANIAHELGHAWGLYHEQQRYAEDLHRACTEYLFAANLGFSAAEFLPTVGCGSTSGTAGLGAKDSDVDWDFLMLYASGCGGVGTANGPDDDQRAPVYAKASNGSRIPVRKSPSGLDVAALSALYVAADCNPPPNLINQPSNPKYNLFQKILRMLRPDHCL
;
A
#
# COMPACT_ATOMS: atom_id res chain seq x y z
N MET A 1 28.65 -8.17 5.32
CA MET A 1 27.90 -9.11 4.45
C MET A 1 27.65 -10.45 5.12
N ALA A 2 28.64 -11.05 5.80
CA ALA A 2 28.49 -12.33 6.52
C ALA A 2 27.23 -12.40 7.40
N VAL A 3 26.97 -11.39 8.23
CA VAL A 3 25.76 -11.31 9.09
C VAL A 3 24.45 -11.54 8.32
N TRP A 4 24.31 -10.96 7.13
CA TRP A 4 23.09 -11.08 6.33
C TRP A 4 22.99 -12.42 5.59
N TRP A 5 24.12 -12.92 5.07
CA TRP A 5 24.16 -14.21 4.36
C TRP A 5 23.97 -15.39 5.31
N GLU A 6 24.57 -15.34 6.50
CA GLU A 6 24.35 -16.31 7.57
C GLU A 6 22.89 -16.32 8.05
N ALA A 7 22.22 -15.18 8.00
CA ALA A 7 20.78 -15.05 8.25
C ALA A 7 19.89 -15.55 7.08
N GLY A 8 20.48 -16.05 5.99
CA GLY A 8 19.77 -16.65 4.86
C GLY A 8 19.56 -15.72 3.65
N LEU A 9 20.13 -14.52 3.64
CA LEU A 9 20.08 -13.65 2.47
C LEU A 9 20.90 -14.24 1.31
N SER A 10 20.32 -14.28 0.11
CA SER A 10 20.97 -14.93 -1.04
C SER A 10 22.20 -14.16 -1.54
N GLU A 11 23.36 -14.81 -1.50
CA GLU A 11 24.64 -14.27 -2.00
C GLU A 11 24.65 -13.98 -3.50
N SER A 12 23.83 -14.71 -4.27
CA SER A 12 23.80 -14.56 -5.74
C SER A 12 23.11 -13.25 -6.17
N PHE A 13 22.17 -12.77 -5.36
CA PHE A 13 21.39 -11.55 -5.62
C PHE A 13 21.89 -10.35 -4.82
N PHE A 14 22.20 -10.53 -3.53
CA PHE A 14 22.59 -9.44 -2.63
C PHE A 14 24.11 -9.43 -2.42
N LYS A 15 24.79 -8.59 -3.22
CA LYS A 15 26.24 -8.44 -3.20
C LYS A 15 26.65 -6.98 -3.26
N ILE A 16 27.75 -6.67 -2.59
CA ILE A 16 28.43 -5.38 -2.69
C ILE A 16 29.57 -5.55 -3.68
N LYS A 17 29.63 -4.67 -4.69
CA LYS A 17 30.72 -4.62 -5.65
C LYS A 17 31.37 -3.25 -5.56
N GLU A 18 32.64 -3.23 -5.19
CA GLU A 18 33.44 -2.01 -5.25
C GLU A 18 33.61 -1.56 -6.70
N VAL A 19 33.52 -0.25 -6.92
CA VAL A 19 33.73 0.39 -8.21
C VAL A 19 34.91 1.35 -8.11
N SER A 20 35.52 1.71 -9.24
CA SER A 20 36.62 2.66 -9.22
C SER A 20 36.14 4.05 -8.77
N LYS A 21 37.06 4.88 -8.25
CA LYS A 21 36.76 6.27 -7.90
C LYS A 21 36.19 7.05 -9.10
N SER A 22 36.71 6.80 -10.30
CA SER A 22 36.20 7.41 -11.55
C SER A 22 34.75 7.01 -11.81
N ASP A 23 34.42 5.72 -11.69
CA ASP A 23 33.06 5.23 -11.93
C ASP A 23 32.10 5.77 -10.88
N CYS A 24 32.54 5.82 -9.62
CA CYS A 24 31.78 6.42 -8.53
C CYS A 24 31.42 7.88 -8.86
N GLN A 25 32.38 8.69 -9.32
CA GLN A 25 32.15 10.10 -9.65
C GLN A 25 31.26 10.31 -10.88
N LYS A 26 31.36 9.44 -11.89
CA LYS A 26 30.60 9.56 -13.15
C LYS A 26 29.18 9.04 -13.06
N ASP A 27 28.92 8.08 -12.18
CA ASP A 27 27.64 7.36 -12.10
C ASP A 27 26.99 7.46 -10.72
N ARG A 28 27.02 8.66 -10.14
CA ARG A 28 26.59 8.90 -8.74
C ARG A 28 25.17 8.40 -8.44
N ALA A 29 24.27 8.40 -9.41
CA ALA A 29 22.89 7.92 -9.24
C ALA A 29 22.75 6.39 -9.13
N ASN A 30 23.77 5.61 -9.53
CA ASN A 30 23.74 4.15 -9.51
C ASN A 30 24.79 3.52 -8.57
N VAL A 31 25.61 4.34 -7.91
CA VAL A 31 26.69 3.90 -7.02
C VAL A 31 26.52 4.52 -5.64
N LEU A 32 26.76 3.75 -4.59
CA LEU A 32 26.73 4.25 -3.21
C LEU A 32 28.10 4.83 -2.84
N LEU A 33 28.16 6.10 -2.45
CA LEU A 33 29.38 6.70 -1.91
C LEU A 33 29.46 6.46 -0.40
N ILE A 34 30.44 5.68 0.05
CA ILE A 34 30.64 5.39 1.47
C ILE A 34 31.72 6.31 2.06
N LYS A 35 31.38 7.03 3.12
CA LYS A 35 32.28 7.87 3.92
C LYS A 35 32.45 7.25 5.31
N CYS A 36 33.65 7.29 5.85
CA CYS A 36 33.91 6.88 7.24
C CYS A 36 33.89 8.12 8.16
N SER A 37 33.33 7.98 9.37
CA SER A 37 33.25 9.04 10.38
C SER A 37 33.87 8.60 11.70
N ASP A 38 34.92 9.31 12.11
CA ASP A 38 35.55 9.13 13.43
C ASP A 38 34.75 9.82 14.55
N GLN A 39 33.77 10.68 14.19
CA GLN A 39 32.89 11.37 15.13
C GLN A 39 31.65 10.56 15.52
N GLY A 40 31.48 9.37 14.94
CA GLY A 40 30.40 8.46 15.29
C GLY A 40 29.10 8.64 14.51
N GLY A 41 29.17 9.22 13.30
CA GLY A 41 28.01 9.33 12.41
C GLY A 41 27.64 7.99 11.77
N LEU A 42 26.35 7.65 11.79
CA LEU A 42 25.74 6.52 11.09
C LEU A 42 24.56 7.03 10.25
N SER A 43 24.61 6.82 8.93
CA SER A 43 23.49 7.11 8.03
C SER A 43 23.68 6.41 6.69
N MET A 44 22.61 6.00 6.04
CA MET A 44 22.65 5.38 4.72
C MET A 44 21.44 5.80 3.89
N ALA A 45 21.65 6.05 2.61
CA ALA A 45 20.56 6.21 1.65
C ALA A 45 19.68 4.96 1.58
N VAL A 46 18.35 5.16 1.55
CA VAL A 46 17.40 4.04 1.47
C VAL A 46 17.20 3.61 0.01
N GLY A 47 17.66 2.40 -0.32
CA GLY A 47 17.59 1.86 -1.67
C GLY A 47 18.27 2.76 -2.72
N LYS A 48 17.72 2.75 -3.95
CA LYS A 48 18.19 3.61 -5.05
C LYS A 48 17.46 4.97 -5.02
N ALA A 49 17.96 5.90 -4.21
CA ALA A 49 17.45 7.26 -4.18
C ALA A 49 17.80 8.03 -5.48
N PRO A 50 16.86 8.77 -6.09
CA PRO A 50 17.16 9.60 -7.25
C PRO A 50 18.10 10.74 -6.88
N ALA A 51 19.10 11.02 -7.73
CA ALA A 51 19.97 12.18 -7.56
C ALA A 51 19.16 13.48 -7.72
N ASN A 52 19.41 14.45 -6.86
CA ASN A 52 18.87 15.80 -6.94
C ASN A 52 19.99 16.84 -6.74
N PRO A 53 20.81 17.09 -7.77
CA PRO A 53 21.94 18.03 -7.67
C PRO A 53 21.50 19.47 -7.35
N GLN A 54 20.26 19.84 -7.67
CA GLN A 54 19.70 21.17 -7.37
C GLN A 54 19.53 21.41 -5.86
N GLN A 55 19.43 20.34 -5.08
CA GLN A 55 19.41 20.36 -3.62
C GLN A 55 20.74 19.92 -2.99
N GLY A 56 21.80 19.82 -3.80
CA GLY A 56 23.12 19.34 -3.35
C GLY A 56 23.18 17.84 -3.08
N PHE A 57 22.23 17.06 -3.62
CA PHE A 57 22.22 15.61 -3.50
C PHE A 57 22.68 14.97 -4.81
N ASP A 58 23.98 14.69 -4.93
CA ASP A 58 24.55 14.15 -6.17
C ASP A 58 24.21 12.66 -6.39
N GLY A 59 23.69 11.97 -5.38
CA GLY A 59 23.28 10.56 -5.43
C GLY A 59 23.41 9.89 -4.06
N PRO A 60 23.06 8.59 -3.95
CA PRO A 60 23.07 7.85 -2.69
C PRO A 60 24.42 7.88 -1.97
N GLU A 61 24.42 8.25 -0.70
CA GLU A 61 25.59 8.29 0.17
C GLU A 61 25.38 7.45 1.44
N ALA A 62 26.49 7.06 2.05
CA ALA A 62 26.56 6.43 3.36
C ALA A 62 27.61 7.15 4.21
N VAL A 63 27.33 7.27 5.50
CA VAL A 63 28.29 7.61 6.54
C VAL A 63 28.31 6.45 7.52
N LEU A 64 29.45 5.78 7.63
CA LEU A 64 29.66 4.66 8.54
C LEU A 64 30.68 5.04 9.60
N SER A 65 30.62 4.38 10.75
CA SER A 65 31.61 4.54 11.81
C SER A 65 31.97 3.18 12.39
N LEU A 66 33.25 3.02 12.77
CA LEU A 66 33.77 1.82 13.42
C LEU A 66 33.79 1.92 14.94
N ARG A 67 33.22 2.99 15.50
CA ARG A 67 33.12 3.18 16.94
C ARG A 67 32.11 2.20 17.53
N GLU A 68 32.47 1.63 18.67
CA GLU A 68 31.65 0.69 19.44
C GLU A 68 30.90 1.37 20.59
N ASP A 69 31.00 2.69 20.73
CA ASP A 69 30.30 3.48 21.76
C ASP A 69 29.06 4.22 21.22
N ILE A 70 28.54 3.81 20.06
CA ILE A 70 27.43 4.44 19.34
C ILE A 70 26.46 3.39 18.78
N GLY A 71 25.22 3.80 18.47
CA GLY A 71 24.23 2.92 17.85
C GLY A 71 23.96 1.68 18.69
N MET A 72 24.19 0.49 18.11
CA MET A 72 24.04 -0.81 18.75
C MET A 72 25.25 -1.25 19.59
N LEU A 73 26.23 -0.35 19.79
CA LEU A 73 27.46 -0.61 20.55
C LEU A 73 28.34 -1.73 19.97
N ASP A 74 28.16 -2.02 18.68
CA ASP A 74 28.94 -3.00 17.92
C ASP A 74 29.06 -2.53 16.48
N ALA A 75 30.30 -2.37 16.01
CA ALA A 75 30.57 -1.82 14.68
C ALA A 75 30.04 -2.71 13.55
N ILE A 76 30.08 -4.04 13.72
CA ILE A 76 29.61 -4.99 12.71
C ILE A 76 28.09 -4.94 12.62
N ALA A 77 27.39 -4.90 13.75
CA ALA A 77 25.95 -4.73 13.81
C ALA A 77 25.55 -3.39 13.19
N ASN A 78 26.20 -2.29 13.56
CA ASN A 78 25.90 -0.96 13.02
C ASN A 78 26.04 -0.94 11.49
N ILE A 79 27.13 -1.49 10.94
CA ILE A 79 27.30 -1.60 9.48
C ILE A 79 26.21 -2.49 8.86
N ALA A 80 25.84 -3.61 9.50
CA ALA A 80 24.79 -4.49 9.01
C ALA A 80 23.43 -3.76 8.96
N HIS A 81 23.08 -3.00 9.99
CA HIS A 81 21.88 -2.15 10.05
C HIS A 81 21.85 -1.13 8.90
N GLU A 82 22.94 -0.38 8.73
CA GLU A 82 23.04 0.61 7.65
C GLU A 82 22.94 -0.05 6.27
N LEU A 83 23.51 -1.24 6.06
CA LEU A 83 23.32 -2.00 4.82
C LEU A 83 21.85 -2.41 4.58
N GLY A 84 21.06 -2.62 5.64
CA GLY A 84 19.62 -2.83 5.53
C GLY A 84 18.92 -1.66 4.83
N HIS A 85 19.28 -0.43 5.18
CA HIS A 85 18.78 0.77 4.49
C HIS A 85 19.18 0.78 3.01
N ALA A 86 20.41 0.41 2.67
CA ALA A 86 20.85 0.34 1.27
C ALA A 86 20.02 -0.64 0.41
N TRP A 87 19.38 -1.65 1.03
CA TRP A 87 18.45 -2.57 0.37
C TRP A 87 16.98 -2.14 0.43
N GLY A 88 16.68 -0.98 0.99
CA GLY A 88 15.35 -0.39 1.02
C GLY A 88 14.58 -0.61 2.33
N LEU A 89 15.24 -1.10 3.38
CA LEU A 89 14.58 -1.26 4.68
C LEU A 89 14.53 0.09 5.41
N TYR A 90 13.39 0.41 6.02
CA TYR A 90 13.28 1.50 6.98
C TYR A 90 13.46 0.96 8.40
N HIS A 91 13.54 1.84 9.39
CA HIS A 91 13.51 1.39 10.77
C HIS A 91 12.16 0.73 11.08
N GLU A 92 12.16 -0.41 11.78
CA GLU A 92 10.93 -1.16 12.07
C GLU A 92 9.90 -0.30 12.83
N GLN A 93 10.34 0.62 13.70
CA GLN A 93 9.44 1.55 14.38
C GLN A 93 8.76 2.58 13.44
N GLN A 94 9.28 2.78 12.22
CA GLN A 94 8.67 3.61 11.18
C GLN A 94 7.57 2.87 10.40
N ARG A 95 7.50 1.54 10.50
CA ARG A 95 6.47 0.70 9.87
C ARG A 95 5.05 1.13 10.29
N TYR A 96 4.87 1.57 11.54
CA TYR A 96 3.59 2.08 12.04
C TYR A 96 3.10 3.35 11.35
N ALA A 97 3.99 4.20 10.80
CA ALA A 97 3.58 5.43 10.12
C ALA A 97 3.03 5.16 8.71
N GLU A 98 3.63 4.21 7.98
CA GLU A 98 3.13 3.79 6.67
C GLU A 98 1.87 2.94 6.80
N ASP A 99 1.83 2.02 7.76
CA ASP A 99 0.64 1.22 8.04
C ASP A 99 -0.52 2.11 8.53
N LEU A 100 -0.26 3.16 9.32
CA LEU A 100 -1.28 4.13 9.71
C LEU A 100 -1.79 4.93 8.50
N HIS A 101 -0.89 5.39 7.62
CA HIS A 101 -1.30 6.09 6.40
C HIS A 101 -2.22 5.20 5.56
N ARG A 102 -1.84 3.94 5.33
CA ARG A 102 -2.62 2.98 4.54
C ARG A 102 -3.92 2.58 5.24
N ALA A 103 -3.93 2.46 6.56
CA ALA A 103 -5.14 2.26 7.36
C ALA A 103 -6.13 3.44 7.25
N CYS A 104 -5.64 4.63 6.89
CA CYS A 104 -6.47 5.81 6.65
C CYS A 104 -6.80 6.05 5.16
N THR A 105 -6.24 5.29 4.22
CA THR A 105 -6.42 5.54 2.78
C THR A 105 -6.88 4.34 1.96
N GLU A 106 -6.84 3.11 2.48
CA GLU A 106 -7.17 1.89 1.75
C GLU A 106 -8.21 1.03 2.50
N TYR A 107 -9.39 0.79 1.90
CA TYR A 107 -10.47 0.00 2.50
C TYR A 107 -10.01 -1.39 2.98
N LEU A 108 -9.39 -2.18 2.08
CA LEU A 108 -9.02 -3.57 2.39
C LEU A 108 -7.97 -3.66 3.49
N PHE A 109 -7.04 -2.71 3.53
CA PHE A 109 -6.01 -2.66 4.56
C PHE A 109 -6.59 -2.25 5.92
N ALA A 110 -7.42 -1.20 5.93
CA ALA A 110 -8.11 -0.73 7.13
C ALA A 110 -9.06 -1.77 7.72
N ALA A 111 -9.82 -2.49 6.88
CA ALA A 111 -10.72 -3.54 7.29
C ALA A 111 -9.96 -4.72 7.94
N ASN A 112 -8.81 -5.11 7.38
CA ASN A 112 -7.96 -6.15 7.95
C ASN A 112 -7.36 -5.77 9.31
N LEU A 113 -7.20 -4.48 9.58
CA LEU A 113 -6.77 -3.96 10.87
C LEU A 113 -7.92 -3.72 11.86
N GLY A 114 -9.16 -4.00 11.48
CA GLY A 114 -10.33 -3.76 12.31
C GLY A 114 -10.63 -2.27 12.53
N PHE A 115 -10.20 -1.40 11.61
CA PHE A 115 -10.48 0.03 11.70
C PHE A 115 -11.98 0.27 11.52
N SER A 116 -12.63 0.86 12.53
CA SER A 116 -14.08 1.02 12.58
C SER A 116 -14.67 1.96 11.52
N ALA A 117 -13.83 2.71 10.80
CA ALA A 117 -14.22 3.59 9.72
C ALA A 117 -13.67 3.12 8.35
N ALA A 118 -13.26 1.85 8.25
CA ALA A 118 -12.70 1.29 7.01
C ALA A 118 -13.65 1.46 5.82
N GLU A 119 -14.96 1.33 6.02
CA GLU A 119 -16.00 1.47 4.99
C GLU A 119 -16.20 2.88 4.42
N PHE A 120 -15.55 3.90 4.98
CA PHE A 120 -15.49 5.23 4.38
C PHE A 120 -14.32 5.39 3.40
N LEU A 121 -13.44 4.40 3.31
CA LEU A 121 -12.24 4.46 2.48
C LEU A 121 -12.47 3.90 1.07
N PRO A 122 -11.70 4.37 0.07
CA PRO A 122 -11.78 3.85 -1.29
C PRO A 122 -11.45 2.35 -1.36
N THR A 123 -12.22 1.61 -2.17
CA THR A 123 -11.89 0.24 -2.56
C THR A 123 -10.97 0.25 -3.78
N VAL A 124 -9.84 -0.44 -3.70
CA VAL A 124 -8.92 -0.62 -4.83
C VAL A 124 -9.12 -2.01 -5.41
N GLY A 125 -9.66 -2.11 -6.63
CA GLY A 125 -9.88 -3.40 -7.27
C GLY A 125 -10.83 -3.34 -8.48
N CYS A 126 -10.65 -4.31 -9.40
CA CYS A 126 -11.56 -4.51 -10.53
C CYS A 126 -12.88 -5.10 -10.01
N GLY A 127 -13.95 -4.29 -10.00
CA GLY A 127 -15.27 -4.71 -9.49
C GLY A 127 -16.19 -3.58 -9.05
N SER A 128 -15.70 -2.35 -8.86
CA SER A 128 -16.59 -1.19 -8.66
C SER A 128 -17.23 -0.81 -9.99
N THR A 129 -18.44 -1.31 -10.22
CA THR A 129 -19.30 -0.96 -11.36
C THR A 129 -19.95 0.43 -11.22
N SER A 130 -19.47 1.24 -10.28
CA SER A 130 -19.88 2.64 -10.12
C SER A 130 -18.65 3.46 -9.77
N GLY A 131 -18.13 4.18 -10.76
CA GLY A 131 -16.98 5.08 -10.63
C GLY A 131 -15.72 4.51 -11.27
N THR A 132 -15.36 5.04 -12.43
CA THR A 132 -14.12 4.82 -13.20
C THR A 132 -12.84 5.26 -12.49
N ALA A 133 -12.85 5.39 -11.17
CA ALA A 133 -11.88 6.16 -10.45
C ALA A 133 -11.15 5.22 -9.48
N GLY A 134 -10.17 4.49 -10.02
CA GLY A 134 -9.16 3.80 -9.22
C GLY A 134 -8.32 4.79 -8.41
N LEU A 135 -7.26 4.31 -7.75
CA LEU A 135 -6.26 5.17 -7.11
C LEU A 135 -5.82 6.27 -8.08
N GLY A 136 -6.16 7.54 -7.78
CA GLY A 136 -5.95 8.69 -8.67
C GLY A 136 -7.23 9.39 -9.16
N ALA A 137 -8.41 8.93 -8.75
CA ALA A 137 -9.68 9.64 -8.87
C ALA A 137 -9.57 11.11 -8.43
N LYS A 138 -9.97 12.05 -9.27
CA LYS A 138 -10.12 13.45 -8.86
C LYS A 138 -11.49 13.67 -8.24
N ASP A 139 -11.60 14.71 -7.43
CA ASP A 139 -12.88 15.16 -6.85
C ASP A 139 -13.95 15.44 -7.93
N SER A 140 -13.52 15.78 -9.16
CA SER A 140 -14.39 15.96 -10.34
C SER A 140 -14.98 14.67 -10.90
N ASP A 141 -14.38 13.53 -10.58
CA ASP A 141 -14.77 12.22 -11.12
C ASP A 141 -15.84 11.56 -10.24
N VAL A 142 -16.12 12.14 -9.06
CA VAL A 142 -17.08 11.64 -8.08
C VAL A 142 -18.44 12.28 -8.33
N ASP A 143 -19.47 11.44 -8.50
CA ASP A 143 -20.86 11.91 -8.39
C ASP A 143 -21.17 12.19 -6.92
N TRP A 144 -21.03 13.44 -6.50
CA TRP A 144 -21.32 13.86 -5.13
C TRP A 144 -22.80 13.81 -4.76
N ASP A 145 -23.68 13.59 -5.75
CA ASP A 145 -25.12 13.39 -5.56
C ASP A 145 -25.53 11.90 -5.59
N PHE A 146 -24.55 10.99 -5.71
CA PHE A 146 -24.75 9.54 -5.74
C PHE A 146 -25.45 9.04 -4.48
N LEU A 147 -26.53 8.26 -4.63
CA LEU A 147 -27.34 7.80 -3.52
C LEU A 147 -26.57 6.90 -2.54
N MET A 148 -25.62 6.12 -3.04
CA MET A 148 -24.83 5.19 -2.22
C MET A 148 -23.62 5.84 -1.55
N LEU A 149 -23.45 7.16 -1.69
CA LEU A 149 -22.45 7.89 -0.94
C LEU A 149 -23.01 8.24 0.43
N TYR A 150 -22.33 7.83 1.50
CA TYR A 150 -22.71 8.27 2.85
C TYR A 150 -22.65 9.81 2.97
N ALA A 151 -23.50 10.37 3.82
CA ALA A 151 -23.35 11.77 4.21
C ALA A 151 -22.15 11.93 5.14
N SER A 152 -21.53 13.12 5.15
CA SER A 152 -20.36 13.40 5.99
C SER A 152 -20.58 13.12 7.47
N GLY A 153 -21.82 13.29 7.98
CA GLY A 153 -22.14 13.05 9.39
C GLY A 153 -22.40 11.59 9.76
N CYS A 154 -22.46 10.66 8.80
CA CYS A 154 -22.72 9.25 9.08
C CYS A 154 -21.59 8.64 9.93
N GLY A 155 -21.93 8.01 11.04
CA GLY A 155 -20.96 7.49 12.02
C GLY A 155 -20.38 8.54 12.98
N GLY A 156 -20.70 9.82 12.77
CA GLY A 156 -20.24 10.93 13.62
C GLY A 156 -21.06 11.09 14.90
N VAL A 157 -20.42 11.61 15.95
CA VAL A 157 -21.08 11.98 17.21
C VAL A 157 -22.03 13.17 17.01
N GLY A 158 -23.22 13.14 17.60
CA GLY A 158 -24.21 14.23 17.51
C GLY A 158 -25.60 13.73 17.08
N THR A 159 -26.45 14.66 16.62
CA THR A 159 -27.84 14.38 16.21
C THR A 159 -28.09 14.76 14.75
N ALA A 160 -28.92 13.98 14.05
CA ALA A 160 -29.44 14.35 12.73
C ALA A 160 -30.97 14.36 12.78
N ASN A 161 -31.57 15.51 12.46
CA ASN A 161 -33.02 15.71 12.48
C ASN A 161 -33.63 15.74 11.08
N GLY A 162 -32.79 15.71 10.04
CA GLY A 162 -33.22 15.71 8.65
C GLY A 162 -32.04 15.89 7.70
N PRO A 163 -32.29 15.80 6.38
CA PRO A 163 -31.22 15.94 5.39
C PRO A 163 -30.60 17.34 5.34
N ASP A 164 -31.35 18.36 5.74
CA ASP A 164 -30.88 19.75 5.84
C ASP A 164 -30.48 20.15 7.28
N ASP A 165 -30.60 19.23 8.24
CA ASP A 165 -30.27 19.43 9.66
C ASP A 165 -29.48 18.24 10.21
N ASP A 166 -28.23 18.12 9.74
CA ASP A 166 -27.26 17.14 10.21
C ASP A 166 -26.20 17.81 11.12
N GLN A 167 -26.43 17.73 12.44
CA GLN A 167 -25.54 18.27 13.47
C GLN A 167 -24.48 17.26 13.93
N ARG A 168 -24.37 16.09 13.28
CA ARG A 168 -23.31 15.12 13.59
C ARG A 168 -21.96 15.67 13.13
N ALA A 169 -20.92 15.41 13.91
CA ALA A 169 -19.55 15.73 13.54
C ALA A 169 -19.18 15.04 12.21
N PRO A 170 -18.53 15.73 11.26
CA PRO A 170 -18.16 15.12 9.99
C PRO A 170 -17.07 14.06 10.19
N VAL A 171 -17.29 12.86 9.66
CA VAL A 171 -16.30 11.77 9.63
C VAL A 171 -15.39 11.90 8.40
N TYR A 172 -15.89 12.48 7.31
CA TYR A 172 -15.12 12.78 6.09
C TYR A 172 -15.77 13.92 5.29
N ALA A 173 -15.03 14.52 4.36
CA ALA A 173 -15.44 15.68 3.55
C ALA A 173 -14.83 15.63 2.15
N LYS A 174 -15.32 16.49 1.23
CA LYS A 174 -14.77 16.59 -0.13
C LYS A 174 -13.31 17.05 -0.08
N ALA A 175 -12.44 16.37 -0.83
CA ALA A 175 -11.00 16.66 -0.80
C ALA A 175 -10.68 18.03 -1.41
N SER A 176 -11.47 18.48 -2.39
CA SER A 176 -11.22 19.73 -3.11
C SER A 176 -11.38 21.00 -2.26
N ASN A 177 -12.33 21.01 -1.33
CA ASN A 177 -12.74 22.23 -0.63
C ASN A 177 -13.17 22.01 0.83
N GLY A 178 -13.08 20.78 1.35
CA GLY A 178 -13.49 20.44 2.71
C GLY A 178 -15.00 20.55 2.96
N SER A 179 -15.82 20.75 1.93
CA SER A 179 -17.27 20.85 2.09
C SER A 179 -17.89 19.51 2.49
N ARG A 180 -18.97 19.59 3.28
CA ARG A 180 -19.72 18.41 3.72
C ARG A 180 -20.50 17.80 2.55
N ILE A 181 -20.57 16.48 2.54
CA ILE A 181 -21.44 15.70 1.68
C ILE A 181 -22.80 15.63 2.38
N PRO A 182 -23.87 16.13 1.76
CA PRO A 182 -25.20 16.17 2.35
C PRO A 182 -25.88 14.80 2.33
N VAL A 183 -26.96 14.66 3.10
CA VAL A 183 -27.81 13.46 3.05
C VAL A 183 -28.63 13.46 1.76
N ARG A 184 -28.54 12.37 0.98
CA ARG A 184 -29.35 12.13 -0.22
C ARG A 184 -30.44 11.09 0.08
N LYS A 185 -31.65 11.31 -0.47
CA LYS A 185 -32.83 10.44 -0.26
C LYS A 185 -33.37 9.83 -1.56
N SER A 186 -32.80 10.20 -2.69
CA SER A 186 -33.25 9.77 -4.02
C SER A 186 -32.04 9.66 -4.95
N PRO A 187 -32.07 8.73 -5.92
CA PRO A 187 -30.99 8.58 -6.89
C PRO A 187 -30.88 9.81 -7.81
N SER A 188 -29.64 10.17 -8.15
CA SER A 188 -29.25 11.11 -9.18
C SER A 188 -29.54 10.55 -10.58
N GLY A 189 -29.45 11.39 -11.61
CA GLY A 189 -29.52 10.91 -12.99
C GLY A 189 -28.35 9.97 -13.35
N LEU A 190 -27.19 10.16 -12.72
CA LEU A 190 -26.01 9.34 -12.92
C LEU A 190 -26.12 8.00 -12.18
N ASP A 191 -26.78 7.95 -11.01
CA ASP A 191 -27.15 6.69 -10.34
C ASP A 191 -27.95 5.77 -11.29
N VAL A 192 -29.00 6.32 -11.90
CA VAL A 192 -29.89 5.58 -12.81
C VAL A 192 -29.14 5.14 -14.08
N ALA A 193 -28.29 6.00 -14.62
CA ALA A 193 -27.50 5.71 -15.81
C ALA A 193 -26.45 4.61 -15.53
N ALA A 194 -25.74 4.69 -14.40
CA ALA A 194 -24.76 3.69 -13.98
C ALA A 194 -25.42 2.32 -13.74
N LEU A 195 -26.57 2.30 -13.07
CA LEU A 195 -27.32 1.06 -12.83
C LEU A 195 -27.81 0.44 -14.14
N SER A 196 -28.34 1.28 -15.05
CA SER A 196 -28.80 0.81 -16.36
C SER A 196 -27.64 0.28 -17.21
N ALA A 197 -26.48 0.95 -17.20
CA ALA A 197 -25.27 0.46 -17.86
C ALA A 197 -24.80 -0.88 -17.28
N LEU A 198 -24.85 -1.05 -15.96
CA LEU A 198 -24.48 -2.30 -15.29
C LEU A 198 -25.33 -3.50 -15.74
N TYR A 199 -26.64 -3.31 -15.89
CA TYR A 199 -27.55 -4.40 -16.26
C TYR A 199 -27.75 -4.56 -17.78
N VAL A 200 -27.24 -3.64 -18.60
CA VAL A 200 -27.26 -3.71 -20.08
C VAL A 200 -25.90 -4.10 -20.66
N ALA A 201 -24.80 -3.85 -19.95
CA ALA A 201 -23.49 -4.32 -20.34
C ALA A 201 -23.46 -5.85 -20.34
N ALA A 202 -23.04 -6.45 -21.46
CA ALA A 202 -22.66 -7.85 -21.48
C ALA A 202 -21.57 -8.07 -20.40
N ASP A 203 -21.74 -9.10 -19.59
CA ASP A 203 -20.85 -9.48 -18.49
C ASP A 203 -19.39 -9.18 -18.83
N CYS A 204 -18.75 -8.31 -18.05
CA CYS A 204 -17.35 -7.92 -18.24
C CYS A 204 -16.38 -9.07 -17.93
N ASN A 205 -16.89 -10.25 -17.57
CA ASN A 205 -16.12 -11.47 -17.40
C ASN A 205 -16.91 -12.63 -18.02
N PRO A 206 -16.27 -13.53 -18.80
CA PRO A 206 -16.87 -14.85 -18.99
C PRO A 206 -17.20 -15.43 -17.61
N PRO A 207 -18.34 -16.14 -17.45
CA PRO A 207 -18.72 -16.71 -16.17
C PRO A 207 -17.51 -17.41 -15.56
N PRO A 208 -17.20 -17.17 -14.27
CA PRO A 208 -15.96 -17.63 -13.66
C PRO A 208 -15.83 -19.14 -13.92
N ASN A 209 -14.65 -19.56 -14.40
CA ASN A 209 -14.37 -20.98 -14.61
C ASN A 209 -14.26 -21.63 -13.22
N LEU A 210 -15.39 -22.02 -12.64
CA LEU A 210 -15.46 -22.55 -11.28
C LEU A 210 -14.69 -23.87 -11.23
N ILE A 211 -13.99 -24.14 -10.13
CA ILE A 211 -13.20 -25.37 -10.00
C ILE A 211 -14.07 -26.65 -10.06
N ASN A 212 -15.38 -26.52 -9.84
CA ASN A 212 -16.37 -27.60 -9.98
C ASN A 212 -16.98 -27.71 -11.39
N GLN A 213 -16.58 -26.87 -12.35
CA GLN A 213 -17.01 -27.02 -13.75
C GLN A 213 -16.09 -28.00 -14.48
N PRO A 214 -16.61 -28.95 -15.28
CA PRO A 214 -15.79 -29.90 -16.05
C PRO A 214 -14.78 -29.25 -17.00
N SER A 215 -15.07 -28.02 -17.45
CA SER A 215 -14.19 -27.19 -18.27
C SER A 215 -12.97 -26.62 -17.53
N ASN A 216 -12.90 -26.77 -16.21
CA ASN A 216 -11.79 -26.27 -15.42
C ASN A 216 -10.61 -27.26 -15.43
N PRO A 217 -9.37 -26.84 -15.75
CA PRO A 217 -8.19 -27.70 -15.74
C PRO A 217 -7.93 -28.41 -14.39
N LYS A 218 -8.46 -27.86 -13.30
CA LYS A 218 -8.32 -28.41 -11.94
C LYS A 218 -9.54 -29.23 -11.48
N TYR A 219 -10.54 -29.43 -12.34
CA TYR A 219 -11.76 -30.19 -12.02
C TYR A 219 -11.46 -31.58 -11.47
N ASN A 220 -10.58 -32.34 -12.14
CA ASN A 220 -10.22 -33.69 -11.70
C ASN A 220 -9.53 -33.71 -10.33
N LEU A 221 -8.70 -32.70 -10.03
CA LEU A 221 -8.06 -32.55 -8.73
C LEU A 221 -9.09 -32.21 -7.65
N PHE A 222 -10.02 -31.30 -7.94
CA PHE A 222 -11.11 -30.93 -7.03
C PHE A 222 -12.04 -32.11 -6.73
N GLN A 223 -12.44 -32.89 -7.73
CA GLN A 223 -13.21 -34.13 -7.54
C GLN A 223 -12.45 -35.17 -6.71
N LYS A 224 -11.12 -35.27 -6.88
CA LYS A 224 -10.28 -36.16 -6.08
C LYS A 224 -10.26 -35.73 -4.61
N ILE A 225 -10.12 -34.44 -4.33
CA ILE A 225 -10.17 -33.86 -2.98
C ILE A 225 -11.56 -34.07 -2.36
N LEU A 226 -12.64 -33.80 -3.09
CA LEU A 226 -14.01 -34.05 -2.61
C LEU A 226 -14.26 -35.52 -2.26
N ARG A 227 -13.69 -36.47 -3.00
CA ARG A 227 -13.77 -37.90 -2.67
C ARG A 227 -12.97 -38.27 -1.42
N MET A 228 -11.83 -37.62 -1.20
CA MET A 228 -11.03 -37.81 0.02
C MET A 228 -11.68 -37.19 1.27
N LEU A 229 -12.48 -36.13 1.09
CA LEU A 229 -13.17 -35.43 2.18
C LEU A 229 -14.55 -36.00 2.52
N ARG A 230 -15.09 -36.93 1.71
CA ARG A 230 -16.30 -37.65 2.08
C ARG A 230 -15.94 -38.77 3.06
N PRO A 231 -16.52 -38.81 4.27
CA PRO A 231 -16.22 -39.83 5.29
C PRO A 231 -16.60 -41.26 4.90
N ASP A 232 -17.32 -41.45 3.79
CA ASP A 232 -18.05 -42.69 3.53
C ASP A 232 -17.52 -43.45 2.30
N HIS A 233 -16.26 -43.87 2.34
CA HIS A 233 -15.86 -45.12 1.69
C HIS A 233 -14.91 -45.91 2.60
N CYS A 234 -15.51 -46.77 3.44
CA CYS A 234 -15.09 -48.17 3.43
C CYS A 234 -15.71 -48.82 2.19
N LEU A 235 -14.84 -49.40 1.34
CA LEU A 235 -15.08 -50.18 0.11
C LEU A 235 -15.79 -49.47 -1.05
#